data_AF-A0A4Z0GZ55-F1
#
_entry.id   AF-A0A4Z0GZ55-F1
#
_cell.length_a   1.000
_cell.length_b   1.000
_cell.length_c   1.000
_cell.angle_alpha   90.00
_cell.angle_beta   90.00
_cell.angle_gamma   90.00
#
_symmetry.space_group_name_H-M   'P 1'
#
loop_
_entity.id
_entity.type
_entity.pdbx_description
1 polymer ?
#
loop_
_entity_poly.entity_id
_entity_poly.type
_entity_poly.pdbx_seq_one_letter_code
_entity_poly.pdbx_strand_id
1 'polypeptide(L)'
;MKEFLVYTAVSILATQLVFGSIILLIGSHMMNFYEKITFYKPGSAGKKAYNIIIVLLFGAGYYLYDKLYKFHWMLRKFLFALVIFTFAIIHVITIYVLTEIGY
;
A
#
# COMPACT_ATOMS: atom_id res chain seq x y z
N MET A 1 20.15 -0.34 -20.23
CA MET A 1 18.91 -1.12 -19.99
C MET A 1 18.77 -1.55 -18.52
N LYS A 2 19.83 -2.11 -17.89
CA LYS A 2 19.86 -2.47 -16.46
C LYS A 2 19.52 -1.32 -15.50
N GLU A 3 20.18 -0.16 -15.65
CA GLU A 3 19.93 1.01 -14.80
C GLU A 3 18.48 1.50 -14.88
N PHE A 4 17.89 1.51 -16.08
CA PHE A 4 16.49 1.88 -16.28
C PHE A 4 15.53 0.96 -15.49
N LEU A 5 15.79 -0.35 -15.48
CA LEU A 5 14.98 -1.31 -14.71
C LEU A 5 15.12 -1.11 -13.20
N VAL A 6 16.34 -0.88 -12.71
CA VAL A 6 16.59 -0.61 -11.29
C VAL A 6 15.91 0.69 -10.86
N TYR A 7 16.07 1.78 -11.62
CA TYR A 7 15.40 3.05 -11.30
C TYR A 7 13.88 2.93 -11.30
N THR A 8 13.32 2.22 -12.29
CA THR A 8 11.87 1.96 -12.35
C THR A 8 11.40 1.17 -11.13
N ALA A 9 12.11 0.11 -10.75
CA ALA A 9 11.78 -0.68 -9.56
C ALA A 9 11.87 0.16 -8.28
N VAL A 10 12.94 0.95 -8.11
CA VAL A 10 13.09 1.87 -6.97
C VAL A 10 11.93 2.86 -6.91
N SER A 11 11.53 3.47 -8.03
CA SER A 11 10.40 4.41 -8.07
C SER A 11 9.09 3.76 -7.65
N ILE A 12 8.80 2.53 -8.11
CA ILE A 12 7.58 1.80 -7.74
C ILE A 12 7.57 1.47 -6.25
N LEU A 13 8.67 0.92 -5.73
CA LEU A 13 8.79 0.50 -4.33
C LEU A 13 8.77 1.71 -3.37
N ALA A 14 9.42 2.82 -3.76
CA ALA A 14 9.37 4.08 -3.02
C ALA A 14 7.96 4.66 -3.00
N THR A 15 7.23 4.62 -4.12
CA THR A 15 5.84 5.08 -4.20
C THR A 15 4.96 4.30 -3.20
N GLN A 16 5.13 2.99 -3.10
CA GLN A 16 4.38 2.18 -2.13
C GLN A 16 4.71 2.56 -0.67
N LEU A 17 5.96 2.87 -0.34
CA LEU A 17 6.35 3.32 1.01
C LEU A 17 5.78 4.71 1.34
N VAL A 18 5.80 5.63 0.38
CA VAL A 18 5.22 6.97 0.55
C VAL A 18 3.71 6.86 0.75
N PHE A 19 3.01 6.09 -0.09
CA PHE A 19 1.57 5.86 0.07
C PHE A 19 1.23 5.17 1.40
N GLY A 20 1.99 4.15 1.79
CA GLY A 20 1.85 3.52 3.11
C GLY A 20 2.01 4.53 4.24
N SER A 21 3.00 5.41 4.16
CA SER A 21 3.23 6.46 5.16
C SER A 21 2.08 7.48 5.22
N ILE A 22 1.52 7.87 4.08
CA ILE A 22 0.32 8.72 4.02
C ILE A 22 -0.86 8.02 4.72
N ILE A 23 -1.09 6.73 4.44
CA ILE A 23 -2.14 5.94 5.11
C ILE A 23 -1.87 5.81 6.62
N LEU A 24 -0.62 5.70 7.06
CA LEU A 24 -0.30 5.69 8.49
C LEU A 24 -0.74 6.99 9.19
N LEU A 25 -0.53 8.13 8.53
CA LEU A 25 -0.85 9.45 9.05
C LEU A 25 -2.36 9.73 9.03
N ILE A 26 -2.98 9.59 7.85
CA ILE A 26 -4.36 10.04 7.56
C ILE A 26 -5.32 8.90 7.16
N GLY A 27 -4.90 7.64 7.29
CA GLY A 27 -5.66 6.47 6.82
C GLY A 27 -7.05 6.32 7.43
N SER A 28 -7.29 6.82 8.65
CA SER A 28 -8.64 6.86 9.23
C SER A 28 -9.59 7.80 8.48
N HIS A 29 -9.09 8.96 8.03
CA HIS A 29 -9.87 9.88 7.22
C HIS A 29 -10.07 9.33 5.81
N MET A 30 -9.02 8.73 5.25
CA MET A 30 -9.10 8.06 3.95
C MET A 30 -10.13 6.94 3.99
N MET A 31 -10.13 6.06 4.99
CA MET A 31 -11.12 4.97 5.13
C MET A 31 -12.53 5.48 5.31
N ASN A 32 -12.75 6.52 6.13
CA ASN A 32 -14.09 7.10 6.28
C ASN A 32 -14.60 7.72 4.96
N PHE A 33 -13.72 8.35 4.18
CA PHE A 33 -14.06 8.87 2.85
C PHE A 33 -14.28 7.72 1.85
N TYR A 34 -13.47 6.68 1.97
CA TYR A 34 -13.49 5.54 1.08
C TYR A 34 -14.73 4.66 1.31
N GLU A 35 -15.11 4.36 2.55
CA GLU A 35 -16.37 3.71 2.91
C GLU A 35 -17.58 4.47 2.36
N LYS A 36 -17.55 5.81 2.44
CA LYS A 36 -18.61 6.65 1.88
C LYS A 36 -18.70 6.56 0.35
N ILE A 37 -17.57 6.38 -0.34
CA ILE A 37 -17.52 6.34 -1.81
C ILE A 37 -17.71 4.92 -2.37
N THR A 38 -17.17 3.90 -1.70
CA THR A 38 -17.16 2.50 -2.18
C THR A 38 -18.17 1.59 -1.51
N PHE A 39 -18.51 1.82 -0.23
CA PHE A 39 -19.35 0.92 0.57
C PHE A 39 -20.80 1.38 0.77
N TYR A 40 -21.21 2.57 0.29
CA TYR A 40 -22.63 2.87 0.13
C TYR A 40 -23.19 2.06 -1.07
N LYS A 41 -23.51 0.79 -0.77
CA LYS A 41 -24.10 -0.29 -1.59
C LYS A 41 -23.34 -0.67 -2.88
N PRO A 42 -22.50 -1.73 -2.87
CA PRO A 42 -21.94 -2.30 -4.09
C PRO A 42 -22.90 -3.35 -4.68
N GLY A 43 -23.85 -2.92 -5.51
CA GLY A 43 -24.77 -3.81 -6.22
C GLY A 43 -24.27 -4.34 -7.58
N SER A 44 -23.19 -3.79 -8.15
CA SER A 44 -22.82 -4.01 -9.56
C SER A 44 -21.35 -4.37 -9.79
N ALA A 45 -21.09 -5.16 -10.84
CA ALA A 45 -19.76 -5.67 -11.21
C ALA A 45 -18.69 -4.58 -11.44
N GLY A 46 -19.11 -3.37 -11.86
CA GLY A 46 -18.20 -2.23 -12.05
C GLY A 46 -17.52 -1.75 -10.76
N LYS A 47 -18.19 -1.84 -9.60
CA LYS A 47 -17.57 -1.47 -8.31
C LYS A 47 -16.53 -2.49 -7.83
N LYS A 48 -16.65 -3.77 -8.21
CA LYS A 48 -15.60 -4.78 -7.95
C LYS A 48 -14.33 -4.47 -8.76
N ALA A 49 -14.48 -4.08 -10.02
CA ALA A 49 -13.36 -3.64 -10.85
C ALA A 49 -12.70 -2.38 -10.27
N TYR A 50 -13.49 -1.41 -9.81
CA TYR A 50 -12.98 -0.21 -9.14
C TYR A 50 -12.19 -0.54 -7.86
N ASN A 51 -12.69 -1.46 -7.02
CA ASN A 51 -11.96 -1.91 -5.84
C ASN A 51 -10.64 -2.60 -6.22
N ILE A 52 -10.62 -3.41 -7.28
CA ILE A 52 -9.38 -4.02 -7.77
C ILE A 52 -8.40 -2.95 -8.25
N ILE A 53 -8.87 -1.96 -9.02
CA ILE A 53 -8.06 -0.84 -9.52
C ILE A 53 -7.47 -0.03 -8.37
N ILE A 54 -8.24 0.20 -7.31
CA ILE A 54 -7.76 0.95 -6.14
C ILE A 54 -6.79 0.11 -5.31
N VAL A 55 -7.04 -1.18 -5.12
CA VAL A 55 -6.06 -2.08 -4.49
C VAL A 55 -4.75 -2.13 -5.30
N LEU A 56 -4.83 -2.04 -6.63
CA LEU A 56 -3.67 -1.92 -7.52
C LEU A 56 -2.98 -0.55 -7.41
N LEU A 57 -3.74 0.54 -7.39
CA LEU A 57 -3.22 1.93 -7.37
C LEU A 57 -2.69 2.37 -6.01
N PHE A 58 -3.44 2.11 -4.95
CA PHE A 58 -3.08 2.45 -3.57
C PHE A 58 -2.24 1.36 -2.90
N GLY A 59 -2.03 0.25 -3.62
CA GLY A 59 -1.20 -0.86 -3.22
C GLY A 59 -1.73 -1.64 -2.01
N ALA A 60 -0.89 -2.55 -1.51
CA ALA A 60 -1.20 -3.37 -0.35
C ALA A 60 -1.47 -2.53 0.93
N GLY A 61 -0.99 -1.29 0.99
CA GLY A 61 -1.15 -0.41 2.15
C GLY A 61 -2.61 -0.18 2.53
N TYR A 62 -3.48 0.10 1.56
CA TYR A 62 -4.91 0.32 1.82
C TYR A 62 -5.57 -0.94 2.37
N TYR A 63 -5.37 -2.08 1.69
CA TYR A 63 -5.96 -3.37 2.06
C TYR A 63 -5.49 -3.85 3.44
N LEU A 64 -4.20 -3.67 3.76
CA LEU A 64 -3.64 -4.04 5.05
C LEU A 64 -4.16 -3.13 6.16
N TYR A 65 -4.32 -1.82 5.91
CA TYR A 65 -4.86 -0.89 6.90
C TYR A 65 -6.33 -1.18 7.22
N ASP A 66 -7.14 -1.53 6.22
CA ASP A 66 -8.54 -1.95 6.37
C ASP A 66 -8.66 -3.18 7.27
N LYS A 67 -7.81 -4.20 7.09
CA LYS A 67 -7.77 -5.36 8.00
C LYS A 67 -7.43 -5.02 9.45
N LEU A 68 -6.72 -3.92 9.68
CA LEU A 68 -6.36 -3.45 11.01
C LEU A 68 -7.43 -2.54 11.64
N TYR A 69 -8.51 -2.21 10.92
CA TYR A 69 -9.59 -1.36 11.44
C TYR A 69 -10.35 -1.97 12.61
N LYS A 70 -10.27 -3.30 12.80
CA LYS A 70 -10.78 -4.02 13.97
C LYS A 70 -10.10 -3.65 15.30
N PHE A 71 -8.92 -3.04 15.25
CA PHE A 71 -8.20 -2.58 16.44
C PHE A 71 -8.46 -1.09 16.69
N HIS A 72 -8.36 -0.67 17.96
CA HIS A 72 -8.41 0.75 18.32
C HIS A 72 -7.30 1.56 17.63
N TRP A 73 -7.53 2.87 17.48
CA TRP A 73 -6.78 3.74 16.57
C TRP A 73 -5.26 3.73 16.81
N MET A 74 -4.81 3.68 18.06
CA MET A 74 -3.39 3.74 18.42
C MET A 74 -2.68 2.43 18.08
N LEU A 75 -3.23 1.29 18.48
CA LEU A 75 -2.69 -0.02 18.11
C LEU A 75 -2.74 -0.26 16.61
N ARG A 76 -3.78 0.20 15.91
CA ARG A 76 -3.84 0.14 14.44
C ARG A 76 -2.66 0.87 13.81
N LYS A 77 -2.37 2.11 14.25
CA LYS A 77 -1.21 2.87 13.74
C LYS A 77 0.11 2.15 14.05
N PHE A 78 0.27 1.63 15.25
CA PHE A 78 1.47 0.88 15.62
C PHE A 78 1.68 -0.37 14.77
N LEU A 79 0.64 -1.21 14.64
CA LEU A 79 0.69 -2.42 13.81
C LEU A 79 0.93 -2.09 12.33
N PHE A 80 0.34 -1.02 11.83
CA PHE A 80 0.55 -0.60 10.45
C PHE A 80 1.95 -0.02 10.22
N ALA A 81 2.52 0.68 11.20
CA ALA A 81 3.91 1.12 11.16
C ALA A 81 4.87 -0.08 11.11
N LEU A 82 4.60 -1.14 11.88
CA LEU A 82 5.36 -2.40 11.79
C LEU A 82 5.25 -3.03 10.39
N VAL A 83 4.05 -3.04 9.79
CA VAL A 83 3.86 -3.52 8.41
C VAL A 83 4.70 -2.70 7.43
N ILE A 84 4.63 -1.37 7.47
CA ILE A 84 5.43 -0.49 6.59
C ILE A 84 6.92 -0.75 6.79
N PHE A 85 7.37 -0.92 8.04
CA PHE A 85 8.75 -1.22 8.35
C PHE A 85 9.21 -2.56 7.75
N THR A 86 8.39 -3.61 7.87
CA THR A 86 8.66 -4.90 7.23
C THR A 86 8.71 -4.76 5.70
N PHE A 87 7.80 -4.00 5.09
CA PHE A 87 7.82 -3.72 3.66
C PHE A 87 9.08 -2.96 3.23
N ALA A 88 9.55 -1.99 4.03
CA ALA A 88 10.78 -1.25 3.76
C ALA A 88 12.00 -2.19 3.72
N ILE A 89 12.10 -3.13 4.67
CA ILE A 89 13.15 -4.16 4.67
C ILE A 89 13.07 -5.01 3.40
N ILE A 90 11.87 -5.49 3.05
CA ILE A 90 11.67 -6.31 1.85
C ILE A 90 12.07 -5.54 0.58
N HIS A 91 11.74 -4.25 0.49
CA HIS A 91 12.11 -3.41 -0.64
C HIS A 91 13.62 -3.23 -0.76
N VAL A 92 14.33 -2.98 0.35
CA VAL A 92 15.79 -2.89 0.36
C VAL A 92 16.43 -4.19 -0.13
N ILE A 93 15.96 -5.34 0.38
CA ILE A 93 16.44 -6.65 -0.06
C ILE A 93 16.17 -6.85 -1.56
N THR A 94 14.97 -6.50 -2.04
CA THR A 94 14.58 -6.64 -3.45
C THR A 94 15.48 -5.81 -4.35
N ILE A 95 15.75 -4.55 -3.98
CA ILE A 95 16.63 -3.66 -4.75
C ILE A 95 18.07 -4.18 -4.74
N TYR A 96 18.56 -4.65 -3.59
CA TYR A 96 19.88 -5.24 -3.48
C TYR A 96 20.02 -6.45 -4.42
N VAL A 97 19.08 -7.39 -4.35
CA VAL A 97 19.03 -8.57 -5.21
C VAL A 97 18.95 -8.19 -6.69
N LEU A 98 18.14 -7.20 -7.08
CA LEU A 98 18.04 -6.73 -8.46
C LEU A 98 19.35 -6.11 -8.97
N THR A 99 20.07 -5.40 -8.09
CA THR A 99 21.36 -4.79 -8.40
C THR A 99 22.44 -5.87 -8.65
N GLU A 100 22.48 -6.88 -7.78
CA GLU A 100 23.48 -7.96 -7.77
C GLU A 100 23.20 -9.06 -8.83
N ILE A 101 21.94 -9.45 -9.03
CA ILE A 101 21.55 -10.53 -9.97
C ILE A 101 21.47 -10.04 -11.43
N GLY A 102 21.45 -8.73 -11.67
CA GLY A 102 21.48 -8.21 -13.04
C GLY A 102 22.79 -8.56 -13.75
N TYR A 103 22.81 -9.70 -14.46
CA TYR A 103 23.79 -10.03 -15.51
C TYR A 103 23.94 -8.88 -16.52
#